data_AF-A0A6P1EXE5-F1
#
_entry.id   AF-A0A6P1EXE5-F1
#
_cell.length_a   1.000
_cell.length_b   1.000
_cell.length_c   1.000
_cell.angle_alpha   90.00
_cell.angle_beta   90.00
_cell.angle_gamma   90.00
#
_symmetry.space_group_name_H-M   'P 1'
#
loop_
_entity.id
_entity.type
_entity.pdbx_description
1 polymer ?
#
loop_
_entity_poly.entity_id
_entity_poly.type
_entity_poly.pdbx_seq_one_letter_code
_entity_poly.pdbx_strand_id
1 'polypeptide(L)'
;MKIYKWKLSKLQVLKLSKVKVQGNLVAVTSDGNKYIPFGGIDSLYETAYKKAISELNERAAWFTMYSLHPSIVPNTTGFAAHTDKEKAIQSSIYEVIERKAFHYFIKLIMNNKIDEIYSNFHIQNKKDFLLFSKPYLTQAGELWITFAFDLGRKIIPVGMGKQNNLAESIDDAIDECIMVNHSIEKYLISHSNKQSTQSMSQEELLSFINLGKSTLLQDNLEKLSIENNYYENVKTKNIESLLTLNVTRYIPKFLSPTNRYVYLSVPLEKADSIKNNYRI
;
A
#
# COMPACT_ATOMS: atom_id res chain seq x y z
N MET A 1 -17.89 5.02 -16.71
CA MET A 1 -17.07 4.34 -17.74
C MET A 1 -17.60 2.92 -17.96
N LYS A 2 -18.03 2.56 -19.17
CA LYS A 2 -18.62 1.22 -19.42
C LYS A 2 -17.52 0.20 -19.71
N ILE A 3 -17.55 -0.96 -19.06
CA ILE A 3 -16.62 -2.08 -19.33
C ILE A 3 -17.28 -3.06 -20.31
N TYR A 4 -16.63 -3.33 -21.43
CA TYR A 4 -17.12 -4.28 -22.45
C TYR A 4 -16.53 -5.68 -22.28
N LYS A 5 -15.24 -5.75 -21.94
CA LYS A 5 -14.51 -7.01 -21.90
C LYS A 5 -13.32 -6.94 -20.96
N TRP A 6 -12.99 -8.06 -20.34
CA TRP A 6 -11.77 -8.27 -19.60
C TRP A 6 -10.79 -9.14 -20.39
N LYS A 7 -9.50 -8.85 -20.27
CA LYS A 7 -8.41 -9.73 -20.71
C LYS A 7 -7.37 -9.81 -19.60
N LEU A 8 -6.73 -10.97 -19.47
CA LEU A 8 -5.64 -11.17 -18.54
C LEU A 8 -4.34 -11.37 -19.33
N SER A 9 -3.27 -10.66 -18.96
CA SER A 9 -1.96 -10.92 -19.54
C SER A 9 -1.42 -12.28 -19.09
N LYS A 10 -0.45 -12.81 -19.83
CA LYS A 10 0.35 -13.93 -19.32
C LYS A 10 1.03 -13.49 -18.02
N LEU A 11 0.98 -14.34 -17.00
CA LEU A 11 1.68 -14.10 -15.74
C LEU A 11 3.19 -14.18 -15.98
N GLN A 12 3.91 -13.24 -15.38
CA GLN A 12 5.36 -13.22 -15.34
C GLN A 12 5.82 -13.68 -13.97
N VAL A 13 6.85 -14.53 -13.94
CA VAL A 13 7.48 -15.01 -12.72
C VAL A 13 8.94 -14.61 -12.76
N LEU A 14 9.36 -13.83 -11.76
CA LEU A 14 10.74 -13.38 -11.59
C LEU A 14 11.28 -14.01 -10.31
N LYS A 15 12.44 -14.66 -10.41
CA LYS A 15 13.15 -15.24 -9.27
C LYS A 15 14.35 -14.35 -8.94
N LEU A 16 14.25 -13.60 -7.86
CA LEU A 16 15.34 -12.81 -7.28
C LEU A 16 15.73 -13.44 -5.94
N SER A 17 15.95 -12.64 -4.89
CA SER A 17 16.02 -13.13 -3.51
C SER A 17 14.68 -13.67 -3.01
N LYS A 18 13.57 -13.15 -3.54
CA LYS A 18 12.19 -13.66 -3.39
C LYS A 18 11.59 -13.96 -4.76
N VAL A 19 10.51 -14.72 -4.78
CA VAL A 19 9.72 -14.99 -5.99
C VAL A 19 8.67 -13.90 -6.15
N LYS A 20 8.71 -13.21 -7.30
CA LYS A 20 7.68 -12.23 -7.71
C LYS A 20 6.82 -12.81 -8.82
N VAL A 21 5.51 -12.85 -8.62
CA VAL A 21 4.51 -13.17 -9.64
C VAL A 21 3.75 -11.90 -9.97
N GLN A 22 3.62 -11.54 -11.24
CA GLN A 22 2.94 -10.30 -11.65
C GLN A 22 2.23 -10.45 -12.99
N GLY A 23 1.25 -9.58 -13.24
CA GLY A 23 0.52 -9.50 -14.50
C GLY A 23 -0.23 -8.17 -14.65
N ASN A 24 -0.96 -8.05 -15.75
CA ASN A 24 -1.86 -6.94 -16.03
C ASN A 24 -3.25 -7.47 -16.36
N LEU A 25 -4.24 -6.96 -15.63
CA LEU A 25 -5.64 -7.06 -16.00
C LEU A 25 -5.94 -5.92 -16.97
N VAL A 26 -6.58 -6.24 -18.09
CA VAL A 26 -6.94 -5.25 -19.11
C VAL A 26 -8.46 -5.15 -19.20
N ALA A 27 -8.99 -3.99 -18.85
CA ALA A 27 -10.39 -3.65 -19.06
C ALA A 27 -10.53 -2.92 -20.40
N VAL A 28 -11.30 -3.50 -21.33
CA VAL A 28 -11.70 -2.82 -22.57
C VAL A 28 -12.93 -1.99 -22.24
N THR A 29 -12.79 -0.67 -22.27
CA THR A 29 -13.84 0.27 -21.82
C THR A 29 -14.31 1.21 -22.93
N SER A 30 -15.36 1.99 -22.65
CA SER A 30 -15.79 3.12 -23.49
C SER A 30 -14.67 4.14 -23.75
N ASP A 31 -13.71 4.24 -22.84
CA ASP A 31 -12.67 5.28 -22.84
C ASP A 31 -11.30 4.69 -23.22
N GLY A 32 -11.32 3.58 -23.95
CA GLY A 32 -10.15 2.81 -24.36
C GLY A 32 -9.77 1.68 -23.39
N ASN A 33 -8.64 1.04 -23.67
CA ASN A 33 -8.11 -0.02 -22.82
C ASN A 33 -7.48 0.57 -21.56
N LYS A 34 -7.82 0.00 -20.40
CA LYS A 34 -7.21 0.34 -19.11
C LYS A 34 -6.39 -0.84 -18.60
N TYR A 35 -5.14 -0.57 -18.25
CA TYR A 35 -4.18 -1.56 -17.76
C TYR A 35 -4.06 -1.46 -16.25
N ILE A 36 -4.34 -2.56 -15.56
CA ILE A 36 -4.45 -2.63 -14.11
C ILE A 36 -3.42 -3.65 -13.64
N PRO A 37 -2.25 -3.21 -13.16
CA PRO A 37 -1.20 -4.12 -12.70
C PRO A 37 -1.63 -4.81 -11.41
N PHE A 38 -1.13 -6.04 -11.23
CA PHE A 38 -1.27 -6.81 -9.99
C PHE A 38 -0.05 -7.72 -9.82
N GLY A 39 0.24 -8.14 -8.59
CA GLY A 39 1.30 -9.08 -8.29
C GLY A 39 1.35 -9.57 -6.85
N GLY A 40 2.40 -10.30 -6.56
CA GLY A 40 2.65 -10.89 -5.26
C GLY A 40 4.10 -11.29 -5.14
N ILE A 41 4.68 -11.04 -3.96
CA ILE A 41 6.07 -11.33 -3.66
C ILE A 41 6.12 -12.17 -2.39
N ASP A 42 6.87 -13.25 -2.44
CA ASP A 42 7.07 -14.16 -1.31
C ASP A 42 8.33 -15.01 -1.52
N SER A 43 8.84 -15.64 -0.47
CA SER A 43 9.95 -16.61 -0.59
C SER A 43 9.52 -17.86 -1.36
N LEU A 44 8.24 -18.24 -1.25
CA LEU A 44 7.67 -19.41 -1.93
C LEU A 44 6.81 -19.00 -3.13
N TYR A 45 7.02 -19.65 -4.27
CA TYR A 45 6.25 -19.39 -5.49
C TYR A 45 4.74 -19.55 -5.28
N GLU A 46 4.31 -20.59 -4.57
CA GLU A 46 2.87 -20.83 -4.33
C GLU A 46 2.23 -19.69 -3.54
N THR A 47 2.92 -19.18 -2.52
CA THR A 47 2.45 -18.04 -1.72
C THR A 47 2.44 -16.76 -2.54
N ALA A 48 3.51 -16.49 -3.29
CA ALA A 48 3.58 -15.34 -4.20
C ALA A 48 2.46 -15.37 -5.24
N TYR A 49 2.16 -16.55 -5.80
CA TYR A 49 1.06 -16.76 -6.73
C TYR A 49 -0.30 -16.50 -6.06
N LYS A 50 -0.55 -17.04 -4.86
CA LYS A 50 -1.80 -16.82 -4.12
C LYS A 50 -2.02 -15.33 -3.80
N LYS A 51 -0.95 -14.61 -3.42
CA LYS A 51 -0.94 -13.15 -3.24
C LYS A 51 -1.29 -12.41 -4.53
N ALA A 52 -0.66 -12.78 -5.65
CA ALA A 52 -0.96 -12.20 -6.96
C ALA A 52 -2.42 -12.41 -7.41
N ILE A 53 -2.99 -13.59 -7.15
CA ILE A 53 -4.40 -13.86 -7.44
C ILE A 53 -5.34 -13.07 -6.53
N SER A 54 -4.96 -12.89 -5.26
CA SER A 54 -5.69 -11.98 -4.36
C SER A 54 -5.68 -10.55 -4.88
N GLU A 55 -4.50 -9.98 -5.18
CA GLU A 55 -4.42 -8.63 -5.73
C GLU A 55 -5.18 -8.50 -7.06
N LEU A 56 -5.14 -9.51 -7.95
CA LEU A 56 -5.95 -9.52 -9.17
C LEU A 56 -7.46 -9.35 -8.88
N ASN A 57 -8.01 -10.06 -7.89
CA ASN A 57 -9.43 -9.98 -7.53
C ASN A 57 -9.78 -8.64 -6.89
N GLU A 58 -8.90 -8.15 -6.02
CA GLU A 58 -9.02 -6.84 -5.38
C GLU A 58 -9.07 -5.71 -6.43
N ARG A 59 -8.07 -5.67 -7.32
CA ARG A 59 -7.95 -4.70 -8.41
C ARG A 59 -9.13 -4.78 -9.38
N ALA A 60 -9.63 -5.98 -9.67
CA ALA A 60 -10.79 -6.18 -10.54
C ALA A 60 -12.10 -5.67 -9.91
N ALA A 61 -12.31 -5.94 -8.61
CA ALA A 61 -13.47 -5.47 -7.87
C ALA A 61 -13.44 -3.94 -7.72
N TRP A 62 -12.29 -3.38 -7.32
CA TRP A 62 -12.06 -1.94 -7.27
C TRP A 62 -12.37 -1.29 -8.63
N PHE A 63 -11.80 -1.79 -9.73
CA PHE A 63 -11.98 -1.16 -11.02
C PHE A 63 -13.44 -1.26 -11.52
N THR A 64 -14.14 -2.34 -11.17
CA THR A 64 -15.57 -2.46 -11.45
C THR A 64 -16.36 -1.37 -10.72
N MET A 65 -16.09 -1.16 -9.42
CA MET A 65 -16.71 -0.07 -8.66
C MET A 65 -16.33 1.32 -9.21
N TYR A 66 -15.04 1.57 -9.40
CA TYR A 66 -14.50 2.80 -9.99
C TYR A 66 -15.17 3.13 -11.33
N SER A 67 -15.42 2.13 -12.17
CA SER A 67 -16.05 2.35 -13.48
C SER A 67 -17.49 2.89 -13.39
N LEU A 68 -18.19 2.60 -12.28
CA LEU A 68 -19.53 3.11 -11.98
C LEU A 68 -19.47 4.53 -11.42
N HIS A 69 -18.62 4.76 -10.40
CA HIS A 69 -18.48 6.07 -9.74
C HIS A 69 -17.01 6.41 -9.46
N PRO A 70 -16.28 6.98 -10.46
CA PRO A 70 -14.84 7.23 -10.36
C PRO A 70 -14.41 8.11 -9.18
N SER A 71 -15.24 9.09 -8.81
CA SER A 71 -14.96 10.04 -7.73
C SER A 71 -15.12 9.44 -6.33
N ILE A 72 -15.83 8.31 -6.20
CA ILE A 72 -16.17 7.72 -4.89
C ILE A 72 -15.07 6.77 -4.41
N VAL A 73 -14.48 5.99 -5.32
CA VAL A 73 -13.38 5.04 -5.02
C VAL A 73 -12.19 5.31 -5.95
N PRO A 74 -11.54 6.48 -5.85
CA PRO A 74 -10.54 6.92 -6.82
C PRO A 74 -9.24 6.10 -6.77
N ASN A 75 -9.01 5.34 -5.71
CA ASN A 75 -7.83 4.51 -5.52
C ASN A 75 -8.21 3.17 -4.86
N THR A 76 -7.22 2.29 -4.70
CA THR A 76 -7.41 0.95 -4.15
C THR A 76 -7.29 0.89 -2.63
N THR A 77 -7.02 2.00 -1.95
CA THR A 77 -6.81 1.99 -0.51
C THR A 77 -8.03 1.43 0.22
N GLY A 78 -7.79 0.41 1.03
CA GLY A 78 -8.79 -0.26 1.82
C GLY A 78 -9.46 -1.42 1.08
N PHE A 79 -9.15 -1.68 -0.18
CA PHE A 79 -9.56 -2.93 -0.83
C PHE A 79 -8.59 -4.03 -0.42
N ALA A 80 -9.12 -5.20 -0.02
CA ALA A 80 -8.29 -6.39 0.15
C ALA A 80 -9.05 -7.65 -0.26
N ALA A 81 -8.32 -8.63 -0.80
CA ALA A 81 -8.87 -9.91 -1.20
C ALA A 81 -8.17 -11.10 -0.56
N HIS A 82 -8.94 -12.08 -0.08
CA HIS A 82 -8.40 -13.32 0.47
C HIS A 82 -9.38 -14.49 0.31
N THR A 83 -8.90 -15.74 0.36
CA THR A 83 -9.77 -16.94 0.42
C THR A 83 -10.49 -17.09 1.76
N ASP A 84 -10.07 -16.31 2.74
CA ASP A 84 -10.55 -16.33 4.12
C ASP A 84 -11.17 -14.95 4.38
N LYS A 85 -12.41 -14.95 4.84
CA LYS A 85 -13.18 -13.73 5.04
C LYS A 85 -12.53 -12.80 6.07
N GLU A 86 -12.09 -13.35 7.20
CA GLU A 86 -11.55 -12.55 8.30
C GLU A 86 -10.19 -11.96 7.93
N LYS A 87 -9.37 -12.72 7.19
CA LYS A 87 -8.10 -12.18 6.64
C LYS A 87 -8.34 -11.06 5.63
N ALA A 88 -9.37 -11.17 4.78
CA ALA A 88 -9.71 -10.09 3.85
C ALA A 88 -10.16 -8.81 4.59
N ILE A 89 -10.98 -8.95 5.64
CA ILE A 89 -11.40 -7.85 6.51
C ILE A 89 -10.19 -7.21 7.20
N GLN A 90 -9.33 -8.03 7.81
CA GLN A 90 -8.14 -7.57 8.52
C GLN A 90 -7.18 -6.80 7.60
N SER A 91 -6.80 -7.37 6.46
CA SER A 91 -5.92 -6.70 5.49
C SER A 91 -6.51 -5.39 4.97
N SER A 92 -7.83 -5.37 4.74
CA SER A 92 -8.57 -4.19 4.30
C SER A 92 -8.50 -3.06 5.34
N ILE A 93 -8.69 -3.37 6.63
CA ILE A 93 -8.57 -2.39 7.72
C ILE A 93 -7.13 -1.89 7.84
N TYR A 94 -6.17 -2.81 7.84
CA TYR A 94 -4.77 -2.49 8.10
C TYR A 94 -4.19 -1.57 7.03
N GLU A 95 -4.57 -1.74 5.75
CA GLU A 95 -4.12 -0.86 4.67
C GLU A 95 -4.63 0.59 4.86
N VAL A 96 -5.89 0.79 5.27
CA VAL A 96 -6.42 2.13 5.51
C VAL A 96 -5.66 2.83 6.63
N ILE A 97 -5.37 2.10 7.71
CA ILE A 97 -4.64 2.64 8.86
C ILE A 97 -3.19 2.96 8.48
N GLU A 98 -2.51 2.07 7.76
CA GLU A 98 -1.16 2.30 7.24
C GLU A 98 -1.08 3.58 6.42
N ARG A 99 -1.97 3.76 5.43
CA ARG A 99 -1.98 4.95 4.56
C ARG A 99 -2.31 6.22 5.32
N LYS A 100 -3.26 6.17 6.27
CA LYS A 100 -3.56 7.31 7.17
C LYS A 100 -2.36 7.68 8.03
N ALA A 101 -1.73 6.70 8.65
CA ALA A 101 -0.56 6.88 9.50
C ALA A 101 0.61 7.48 8.71
N PHE A 102 0.81 7.03 7.46
CA PHE A 102 1.86 7.55 6.59
C PHE A 102 1.61 9.01 6.23
N HIS A 103 0.40 9.36 5.78
CA HIS A 103 0.06 10.76 5.49
C HIS A 103 0.18 11.66 6.71
N TYR A 104 -0.21 11.18 7.89
CA TYR A 104 -0.01 11.90 9.14
C TYR A 104 1.48 12.15 9.42
N PHE A 105 2.31 11.12 9.34
CA PHE A 105 3.76 11.24 9.50
C PHE A 105 4.37 12.24 8.51
N ILE A 106 4.05 12.11 7.21
CA ILE A 106 4.54 13.02 6.17
C ILE A 106 4.11 14.47 6.44
N LYS A 107 2.89 14.69 6.95
CA LYS A 107 2.45 16.03 7.34
C LYS A 107 3.28 16.59 8.51
N LEU A 108 3.63 15.78 9.51
CA LEU A 108 4.45 16.25 10.64
C LEU A 108 5.87 16.60 10.18
N ILE A 109 6.51 15.69 9.43
CA ILE A 109 7.90 15.87 9.00
C ILE A 109 8.05 17.05 8.04
N MET A 110 7.11 17.22 7.10
CA MET A 110 7.15 18.33 6.13
C MET A 110 6.81 19.69 6.75
N ASN A 111 6.15 19.72 7.91
CA ASN A 111 5.89 20.94 8.67
C ASN A 111 6.87 21.15 9.83
N ASN A 112 7.96 20.37 9.89
CA ASN A 112 8.98 20.44 10.94
C ASN A 112 8.40 20.32 12.37
N LYS A 113 7.35 19.51 12.56
CA LYS A 113 6.70 19.25 13.86
C LYS A 113 7.42 18.12 14.61
N ILE A 114 8.70 18.32 14.90
CA ILE A 114 9.59 17.27 15.42
C ILE A 114 9.12 16.73 16.78
N ASP A 115 8.68 17.60 17.70
CA ASP A 115 8.15 17.19 19.02
C ASP A 115 6.90 16.31 18.91
N GLU A 116 6.05 16.57 17.91
CA GLU A 116 4.86 15.73 17.64
C GLU A 116 5.27 14.35 17.11
N ILE A 117 6.38 14.24 16.39
CA ILE A 117 6.89 12.95 15.92
C ILE A 117 7.41 12.13 17.10
N TYR A 118 8.26 12.70 17.95
CA TYR A 118 8.79 12.03 19.15
C TYR A 118 7.69 11.54 20.09
N SER A 119 6.61 12.32 20.26
CA SER A 119 5.49 11.94 21.13
C SER A 119 4.56 10.87 20.53
N ASN A 120 4.60 10.63 19.21
CA ASN A 120 3.66 9.75 18.52
C ASN A 120 4.27 8.46 17.97
N PHE A 121 5.58 8.44 17.73
CA PHE A 121 6.26 7.35 17.06
C PHE A 121 7.40 6.81 17.91
N HIS A 122 7.50 5.49 17.93
CA HIS A 122 8.70 4.80 18.35
C HIS A 122 9.78 4.97 17.27
N ILE A 123 10.90 5.61 17.59
CA ILE A 123 11.95 5.95 16.62
C ILE A 123 13.20 5.13 16.91
N GLN A 124 13.75 4.49 15.88
CA GLN A 124 14.96 3.69 16.03
C GLN A 124 15.81 3.73 14.77
N ASN A 125 17.12 3.59 14.94
CA ASN A 125 18.05 3.35 13.86
C ASN A 125 18.37 1.85 13.78
N LYS A 126 18.26 1.24 12.59
CA LYS A 126 18.64 -0.17 12.34
C LYS A 126 19.45 -0.24 11.05
N LYS A 127 20.77 -0.43 11.18
CA LYS A 127 21.72 -0.32 10.05
C LYS A 127 21.57 1.05 9.37
N ASP A 128 21.27 1.08 8.08
CA ASP A 128 21.11 2.29 7.27
C ASP A 128 19.68 2.86 7.29
N PHE A 129 18.78 2.27 8.09
CA PHE A 129 17.37 2.64 8.13
C PHE A 129 17.01 3.43 9.38
N LEU A 130 16.37 4.58 9.18
CA LEU A 130 15.63 5.30 10.22
C LEU A 130 14.18 4.81 10.21
N LEU A 131 13.70 4.31 11.34
CA LEU A 131 12.43 3.62 11.47
C LEU A 131 11.49 4.37 12.41
N PHE A 132 10.22 4.50 12.01
CA PHE A 132 9.15 5.11 12.80
C PHE A 132 8.01 4.12 12.97
N SER A 133 7.71 3.70 14.19
CA SER A 133 6.68 2.70 14.46
C SER A 133 5.57 3.24 15.36
N LYS A 134 4.32 2.88 15.10
CA LYS A 134 3.17 3.36 15.88
C LYS A 134 2.15 2.24 16.09
N PRO A 135 1.69 1.97 17.33
CA PRO A 135 0.70 0.94 17.61
C PRO A 135 -0.75 1.47 17.48
N TYR A 136 -1.62 0.59 17.00
CA TYR A 136 -3.05 0.80 16.81
C TYR A 136 -3.84 -0.36 17.45
N LEU A 137 -5.00 -0.03 18.01
CA LEU A 137 -6.03 -1.00 18.37
C LEU A 137 -7.16 -0.89 17.36
N THR A 138 -7.48 -2.01 16.72
CA THR A 138 -8.48 -2.06 15.64
C THR A 138 -9.55 -3.09 15.97
N GLN A 139 -10.66 -3.05 15.23
CA GLN A 139 -11.69 -4.10 15.30
C GLN A 139 -11.19 -5.49 14.88
N ALA A 140 -10.03 -5.58 14.20
CA ALA A 140 -9.38 -6.84 13.81
C ALA A 140 -8.22 -7.24 14.74
N GLY A 141 -7.98 -6.49 15.82
CA GLY A 141 -6.92 -6.75 16.80
C GLY A 141 -5.83 -5.68 16.81
N GLU A 142 -4.68 -6.05 17.39
CA GLU A 142 -3.50 -5.19 17.50
C GLU A 142 -2.77 -5.07 16.17
N LEU A 143 -2.27 -3.87 15.91
CA LEU A 143 -1.57 -3.53 14.69
C LEU A 143 -0.40 -2.58 14.99
N TRP A 144 0.78 -2.95 14.55
CA TRP A 144 1.94 -2.09 14.41
C TRP A 144 2.05 -1.63 12.97
N ILE A 145 2.22 -0.32 12.79
CA ILE A 145 2.62 0.27 11.52
C ILE A 145 4.05 0.77 11.67
N THR A 146 4.92 0.45 10.71
CA THR A 146 6.30 0.92 10.65
C THR A 146 6.59 1.58 9.31
N PHE A 147 7.30 2.71 9.34
CA PHE A 147 7.90 3.34 8.16
C PHE A 147 9.42 3.21 8.23
N ALA A 148 10.05 2.81 7.13
CA ALA A 148 11.49 2.70 6.99
C ALA A 148 12.00 3.67 5.94
N PHE A 149 13.00 4.48 6.29
CA PHE A 149 13.68 5.41 5.39
C PHE A 149 15.16 5.02 5.29
N ASP A 150 15.67 4.78 4.08
CA ASP A 150 17.10 4.54 3.83
C ASP A 150 17.78 5.88 3.53
N LEU A 151 18.45 6.44 4.54
CA LEU A 151 19.12 7.74 4.44
C LEU A 151 20.44 7.67 3.64
N GLY A 152 20.95 6.47 3.35
CA GLY A 152 22.18 6.27 2.60
C GLY A 152 22.05 6.49 1.09
N ARG A 153 20.89 6.94 0.61
CA ARG A 153 20.54 7.04 -0.82
C ARG A 153 20.38 8.49 -1.25
N LYS A 154 20.75 8.76 -2.51
CA LYS A 154 20.52 10.06 -3.16
C LYS A 154 19.04 10.45 -3.26
N ILE A 155 18.17 9.46 -3.42
CA ILE A 155 16.71 9.62 -3.33
C ILE A 155 16.33 8.70 -2.19
N ILE A 156 15.78 9.26 -1.11
CA ILE A 156 15.43 8.49 0.08
C ILE A 156 14.23 7.59 -0.27
N PRO A 157 14.40 6.26 -0.38
CA PRO A 157 13.28 5.36 -0.53
C PRO A 157 12.56 5.24 0.82
N VAL A 158 11.27 4.95 0.74
CA VAL A 158 10.45 4.65 1.91
C VAL A 158 9.77 3.31 1.73
N GLY A 159 9.70 2.52 2.81
CA GLY A 159 8.91 1.30 2.88
C GLY A 159 7.95 1.34 4.07
N MET A 160 6.83 0.64 3.93
CA MET A 160 5.80 0.53 4.97
C MET A 160 5.65 -0.92 5.38
N GLY A 161 5.40 -1.15 6.67
CA GLY A 161 5.13 -2.46 7.23
C GLY A 161 3.92 -2.40 8.15
N LYS A 162 3.13 -3.48 8.15
CA LYS A 162 1.91 -3.61 8.94
C LYS A 162 1.74 -5.02 9.47
N GLN A 163 1.97 -5.23 10.77
CA GLN A 163 1.88 -6.54 11.40
C GLN A 163 1.31 -6.46 12.82
N ASN A 164 0.89 -7.59 13.39
CA ASN A 164 0.47 -7.66 14.79
C ASN A 164 1.65 -7.56 15.78
N ASN A 165 2.88 -7.74 15.31
CA ASN A 165 4.11 -7.63 16.08
C ASN A 165 5.03 -6.54 15.48
N LEU A 166 5.64 -5.74 16.36
CA LEU A 166 6.60 -4.70 15.99
C LEU A 166 7.78 -5.25 15.18
N ALA A 167 8.36 -6.40 15.59
CA ALA A 167 9.54 -6.96 14.92
C ALA A 167 9.25 -7.30 13.45
N GLU A 168 8.13 -7.96 13.19
CA GLU A 168 7.70 -8.33 11.83
C GLU A 168 7.31 -7.10 11.01
N SER A 169 6.66 -6.11 11.64
CA SER A 169 6.33 -4.83 10.99
C SER A 169 7.58 -4.09 10.53
N ILE A 170 8.66 -4.11 11.32
CA ILE A 170 9.96 -3.53 10.96
C ILE A 170 10.58 -4.26 9.77
N ASP A 171 10.59 -5.60 9.80
CA ASP A 171 11.23 -6.38 8.75
C ASP A 171 10.45 -6.22 7.41
N ASP A 172 9.12 -6.19 7.45
CA ASP A 172 8.28 -5.88 6.29
C ASP A 172 8.55 -4.47 5.73
N ALA A 173 8.67 -3.46 6.59
CA ALA A 173 8.95 -2.09 6.17
C ALA A 173 10.32 -1.95 5.50
N ILE A 174 11.34 -2.64 6.01
CA ILE A 174 12.67 -2.66 5.40
C ILE A 174 12.66 -3.38 4.05
N ASP A 175 12.00 -4.54 3.98
CA ASP A 175 11.86 -5.29 2.73
C ASP A 175 11.14 -4.46 1.66
N GLU A 176 10.06 -3.77 2.04
CA GLU A 176 9.35 -2.85 1.15
C GLU A 176 10.24 -1.68 0.71
N CYS A 177 11.01 -1.09 1.62
CA CYS A 177 11.92 0.02 1.31
C CYS A 177 12.96 -0.39 0.26
N ILE A 178 13.53 -1.60 0.40
CA ILE A 178 14.48 -2.16 -0.58
C ILE A 178 13.80 -2.39 -1.93
N MET A 179 12.56 -2.88 -1.96
CA MET A 179 11.80 -3.07 -3.21
C MET A 179 11.46 -1.74 -3.90
N VAL A 180 11.10 -0.71 -3.13
CA VAL A 180 10.86 0.63 -3.64
C VAL A 180 12.14 1.21 -4.22
N ASN A 181 13.28 1.09 -3.53
CA ASN A 181 14.58 1.54 -4.06
C ASN A 181 14.91 0.89 -5.41
N HIS A 182 14.80 -0.44 -5.53
CA HIS A 182 15.03 -1.13 -6.80
C HIS A 182 14.08 -0.64 -7.92
N SER A 183 12.84 -0.30 -7.57
CA SER A 183 11.86 0.24 -8.52
C SER A 183 12.25 1.65 -8.97
N ILE A 184 12.75 2.49 -8.06
CA ILE A 184 13.29 3.83 -8.37
C ILE A 184 14.53 3.71 -9.28
N GLU A 185 15.49 2.86 -8.94
CA GLU A 185 16.71 2.66 -9.75
C GLU A 185 16.36 2.21 -11.17
N LYS A 186 15.48 1.22 -11.31
CA LYS A 186 15.01 0.76 -12.62
C LYS A 186 14.29 1.85 -13.40
N TYR A 187 13.47 2.66 -12.71
CA TYR A 187 12.78 3.79 -13.32
C TYR A 187 13.78 4.82 -13.87
N LEU A 188 14.77 5.22 -13.08
CA LEU A 188 15.80 6.18 -13.49
C LEU A 188 16.66 5.67 -14.65
N ILE A 189 17.02 4.38 -14.66
CA ILE A 189 17.76 3.77 -15.78
C ILE A 189 16.91 3.78 -17.06
N SER A 190 15.65 3.36 -16.97
CA SER A 190 14.77 3.28 -18.15
C SER A 190 14.37 4.65 -18.69
N HIS A 191 14.11 5.64 -17.83
CA HIS A 191 13.66 6.98 -18.24
C HIS A 191 14.80 7.93 -18.61
N SER A 192 16.07 7.49 -18.52
CA SER A 192 17.15 8.09 -19.31
C SER A 192 16.95 7.89 -20.82
N ASN A 193 16.07 6.95 -21.22
CA ASN A 193 15.72 6.62 -22.60
C ASN A 193 14.18 6.47 -22.78
N LYS A 194 13.50 7.60 -23.08
CA LYS A 194 12.10 7.75 -23.51
C LYS A 194 10.98 7.37 -22.51
N GLN A 195 10.04 8.32 -22.37
CA GLN A 195 8.79 8.24 -21.60
C GLN A 195 7.75 7.37 -22.31
N SER A 196 7.04 6.54 -21.55
CA SER A 196 5.64 6.19 -21.86
C SER A 196 4.82 6.16 -20.57
N THR A 197 4.00 7.18 -20.40
CA THR A 197 2.99 7.32 -19.34
C THR A 197 1.77 6.49 -19.68
N GLN A 198 1.49 5.41 -18.92
CA GLN A 198 0.20 4.70 -19.02
C GLN A 198 -0.17 3.76 -17.85
N SER A 199 0.62 3.65 -16.77
CA SER A 199 0.27 2.79 -15.61
C SER A 199 0.11 3.59 -14.32
N MET A 200 -0.95 3.32 -13.54
CA MET A 200 -1.19 3.96 -12.23
C MET A 200 -0.08 3.69 -11.21
N SER A 201 0.65 2.58 -11.36
CA SER A 201 1.85 2.29 -10.55
C SER A 201 2.97 3.32 -10.72
N GLN A 202 2.98 4.05 -11.85
CA GLN A 202 3.97 5.08 -12.12
C GLN A 202 3.69 6.37 -11.33
N GLU A 203 2.42 6.72 -11.10
CA GLU A 203 2.06 7.91 -10.32
C GLU A 203 2.46 7.76 -8.85
N GLU A 204 2.19 6.59 -8.25
CA GLU A 204 2.62 6.29 -6.87
C GLU A 204 4.15 6.28 -6.77
N LEU A 205 4.84 5.63 -7.72
CA LEU A 205 6.32 5.64 -7.77
C LEU A 205 6.89 7.06 -7.92
N LEU A 206 6.29 7.89 -8.78
CA LEU A 206 6.68 9.29 -8.94
C LEU A 206 6.43 10.09 -7.66
N SER A 207 5.34 9.83 -6.94
CA SER A 207 5.07 10.46 -5.65
C SER A 207 6.15 10.13 -4.63
N PHE A 208 6.60 8.87 -4.56
CA PHE A 208 7.71 8.47 -3.70
C PHE A 208 9.05 9.07 -4.14
N ILE A 209 9.33 9.12 -5.44
CA ILE A 209 10.54 9.78 -5.97
C ILE A 209 10.56 11.27 -5.60
N ASN A 210 9.44 11.96 -5.77
CA ASN A 210 9.35 13.38 -5.47
C ASN A 210 9.49 13.65 -3.97
N LEU A 211 8.87 12.81 -3.14
CA LEU A 211 9.02 12.85 -1.69
C LEU A 211 10.49 12.62 -1.28
N GLY A 212 11.13 11.56 -1.78
CA GLY A 212 12.51 11.19 -1.47
C GLY A 212 13.58 12.15 -2.01
N LYS A 213 13.20 13.07 -2.91
CA LYS A 213 14.04 14.18 -3.39
C LYS A 213 13.86 15.47 -2.57
N SER A 214 12.91 15.50 -1.65
CA SER A 214 12.64 16.70 -0.87
C SER A 214 13.80 16.96 0.09
N THR A 215 14.49 18.10 -0.09
CA THR A 215 15.54 18.55 0.83
C THR A 215 14.99 18.75 2.23
N LEU A 216 13.77 19.31 2.36
CA LEU A 216 13.12 19.50 3.65
C LEU A 216 12.86 18.18 4.37
N LEU A 217 12.42 17.14 3.66
CA LEU A 217 12.28 15.80 4.22
C LEU A 217 13.63 15.28 4.71
N GLN A 218 14.64 15.34 3.84
CA GLN A 218 15.99 14.88 4.15
C GLN A 218 16.55 15.58 5.41
N ASP A 219 16.54 16.90 5.44
CA ASP A 219 17.07 17.71 6.55
C ASP A 219 16.37 17.35 7.87
N ASN A 220 15.05 17.13 7.84
CA ASN A 220 14.30 16.81 9.05
C ASN A 220 14.49 15.35 9.49
N LEU A 221 14.64 14.40 8.56
CA LEU A 221 15.00 13.02 8.89
C LEU A 221 16.44 12.92 9.43
N GLU A 222 17.38 13.68 8.87
CA GLU A 222 18.76 13.73 9.35
C GLU A 222 18.85 14.27 10.78
N LYS A 223 18.11 15.35 11.11
CA LYS A 223 18.01 15.84 12.50
C LYS A 223 17.52 14.75 13.46
N LEU A 224 16.43 14.08 13.09
CA LEU A 224 15.86 12.98 13.89
C LEU A 224 16.84 11.80 14.04
N SER A 225 17.66 11.52 13.03
CA SER A 225 18.65 10.44 13.05
C SER A 225 19.83 10.71 13.98
N ILE A 226 20.30 11.96 14.03
CA ILE A 226 21.42 12.40 14.87
C ILE A 226 20.98 12.43 16.33
N GLU A 227 19.74 12.84 16.58
CA GLU A 227 19.31 13.17 17.92
C GLU A 227 19.07 11.95 18.83
N ASN A 228 18.90 10.70 18.33
CA ASN A 228 18.41 9.66 19.23
C ASN A 228 18.45 8.16 18.82
N ASN A 229 18.65 7.28 19.81
CA ASN A 229 17.92 6.01 19.96
C ASN A 229 16.72 6.26 20.91
N TYR A 230 15.71 7.01 20.44
CA TYR A 230 14.58 7.43 21.29
C TYR A 230 13.62 6.26 21.46
N TYR A 231 13.93 5.43 22.45
CA TYR A 231 13.07 4.36 22.94
C TYR A 231 12.17 4.92 24.03
N GLU A 232 11.18 5.73 23.66
CA GLU A 232 10.06 5.98 24.57
C GLU A 232 8.86 5.15 24.13
N ASN A 233 8.32 4.36 25.06
CA ASN A 233 7.13 3.58 24.80
C ASN A 233 5.99 4.54 24.47
N VAL A 234 5.53 4.56 23.21
CA VAL A 234 4.21 5.14 22.86
C VAL A 234 3.16 4.31 23.60
N LYS A 235 2.80 4.73 24.82
CA LYS A 235 1.95 3.93 25.73
C LYS A 235 0.52 3.79 25.22
N THR A 236 0.08 4.70 24.36
CA THR A 236 -1.30 4.80 23.90
C THR A 236 -1.48 4.19 22.53
N LYS A 237 -2.28 3.12 22.46
CA LYS A 237 -2.82 2.61 21.21
C LYS A 237 -3.82 3.60 20.64
N ASN A 238 -3.70 3.90 19.36
CA ASN A 238 -4.65 4.75 18.66
C ASN A 238 -5.87 3.91 18.27
N ILE A 239 -7.07 4.47 18.44
CA ILE A 239 -8.32 3.79 18.09
C ILE A 239 -8.78 4.30 16.73
N GLU A 240 -8.90 3.40 15.76
CA GLU A 240 -9.44 3.71 14.44
C GLU A 240 -10.78 3.00 14.27
N SER A 241 -11.84 3.79 14.07
CA SER A 241 -13.16 3.27 13.73
C SER A 241 -13.36 3.34 12.22
N LEU A 242 -13.44 2.18 11.58
CA LEU A 242 -13.64 2.02 10.15
C LEU A 242 -14.87 1.16 9.89
N LEU A 243 -15.59 1.44 8.81
CA LEU A 243 -16.61 0.52 8.31
C LEU A 243 -16.01 -0.38 7.24
N THR A 244 -16.17 -1.69 7.40
CA THR A 244 -15.73 -2.69 6.43
C THR A 244 -16.93 -3.27 5.68
N LEU A 245 -16.89 -3.22 4.36
CA LEU A 245 -17.99 -3.53 3.45
C LEU A 245 -17.63 -4.72 2.56
N ASN A 246 -18.52 -5.69 2.43
CA ASN A 246 -18.31 -6.81 1.52
C ASN A 246 -18.61 -6.37 0.08
N VAL A 247 -17.56 -6.31 -0.75
CA VAL A 247 -17.65 -5.89 -2.15
C VAL A 247 -17.35 -7.05 -3.12
N THR A 248 -17.36 -8.29 -2.63
CA THR A 248 -17.12 -9.52 -3.42
C THR A 248 -18.01 -9.60 -4.66
N ARG A 249 -19.23 -9.05 -4.60
CA ARG A 249 -20.17 -9.03 -5.73
C ARG A 249 -19.65 -8.26 -6.95
N TYR A 250 -18.67 -7.40 -6.77
CA TYR A 250 -18.07 -6.58 -7.83
C TYR A 250 -16.89 -7.30 -8.52
N ILE A 251 -16.52 -8.51 -8.09
CA ILE A 251 -15.57 -9.34 -8.82
C ILE A 251 -16.19 -9.76 -10.17
N PRO A 252 -15.51 -9.54 -11.31
CA PRO A 252 -15.98 -10.02 -12.60
C PRO A 252 -16.16 -11.54 -12.62
N LYS A 253 -17.26 -12.02 -13.23
CA LYS A 253 -17.64 -13.46 -13.23
C LYS A 253 -16.52 -14.41 -13.65
N PHE A 254 -15.65 -14.04 -14.58
CA PHE A 254 -14.56 -14.91 -15.04
C PHE A 254 -13.50 -15.19 -13.95
N LEU A 255 -13.44 -14.36 -12.90
CA LEU A 255 -12.57 -14.56 -11.74
C LEU A 255 -13.27 -15.33 -10.60
N SER A 256 -14.55 -15.67 -10.72
CA SER A 256 -15.25 -16.44 -9.69
C SER A 256 -14.57 -17.76 -9.31
N PRO A 257 -13.89 -18.51 -10.22
CA PRO A 257 -13.19 -19.73 -9.85
C PRO A 257 -12.02 -19.52 -8.88
N THR A 258 -11.57 -18.28 -8.67
CA THR A 258 -10.49 -17.98 -7.72
C THR A 258 -10.95 -17.98 -6.26
N ASN A 259 -12.26 -18.03 -5.99
CA ASN A 259 -12.85 -18.15 -4.65
C ASN A 259 -12.26 -17.15 -3.64
N ARG A 260 -12.30 -15.86 -3.97
CA ARG A 260 -11.85 -14.77 -3.09
C ARG A 260 -13.04 -13.99 -2.54
N TYR A 261 -12.95 -13.63 -1.27
CA TYR A 261 -13.71 -12.53 -0.69
C TYR A 261 -12.96 -11.24 -0.94
N VAL A 262 -13.68 -10.17 -1.31
CA VAL A 262 -13.12 -8.82 -1.40
C VAL A 262 -13.88 -7.90 -0.45
N TYR A 263 -13.13 -7.20 0.40
CA TYR A 263 -13.66 -6.22 1.33
C TYR A 263 -13.08 -4.84 1.05
N LEU A 264 -13.88 -3.82 1.36
CA LEU A 264 -13.51 -2.41 1.32
C LEU A 264 -13.70 -1.81 2.70
N SER A 265 -12.61 -1.33 3.32
CA SER A 265 -12.67 -0.59 4.58
C SER A 265 -12.54 0.89 4.29
N VAL A 266 -13.37 1.69 4.96
CA VAL A 266 -13.37 3.15 4.80
C VAL A 266 -13.58 3.86 6.13
N PRO A 267 -13.11 5.12 6.24
CA PRO A 267 -13.50 5.99 7.34
C PRO A 267 -15.03 6.14 7.40
N LEU A 268 -15.57 6.27 8.61
CA LEU A 268 -17.02 6.37 8.84
C LEU A 268 -17.65 7.53 8.05
N GLU A 269 -16.96 8.65 7.93
CA GLU A 269 -17.42 9.83 7.18
C GLU A 269 -17.58 9.59 5.67
N LYS A 270 -16.96 8.53 5.12
CA LYS A 270 -17.12 8.12 3.71
C LYS A 270 -18.13 6.98 3.51
N ALA A 271 -18.59 6.36 4.60
CA ALA A 271 -19.42 5.15 4.54
C ALA A 271 -20.74 5.36 3.81
N ASP A 272 -21.46 6.45 4.10
CA ASP A 272 -22.77 6.72 3.52
C ASP A 272 -22.67 6.99 2.01
N SER A 273 -21.64 7.72 1.59
CA SER A 273 -21.35 7.96 0.18
C SER A 273 -21.17 6.65 -0.59
N ILE A 274 -20.46 5.69 0.00
CA ILE A 274 -20.27 4.36 -0.62
C ILE A 274 -21.58 3.57 -0.65
N LYS A 275 -22.31 3.47 0.48
CA LYS A 275 -23.58 2.72 0.54
C LYS A 275 -24.65 3.28 -0.40
N ASN A 276 -24.69 4.59 -0.62
CA ASN A 276 -25.69 5.22 -1.47
C ASN A 276 -25.40 5.04 -2.98
N ASN A 277 -24.13 4.87 -3.35
CA ASN A 277 -23.72 4.70 -4.76
C ASN A 277 -23.53 3.23 -5.15
N TYR A 278 -23.36 2.34 -4.19
CA TYR A 278 -23.11 0.93 -4.43
C TYR A 278 -24.12 0.06 -3.70
N ARG A 279 -24.63 -0.98 -4.38
CA ARG A 279 -25.55 -1.95 -3.79
C ARG A 279 -24.76 -2.91 -2.90
N ILE A 280 -24.53 -2.51 -1.66
CA ILE A 280 -23.76 -3.25 -0.66
C ILE A 280 -24.70 -3.81 0.40
#